data_AF-F6R8Z7-F1
#
_entry.id   AF-F6R8Z7-F1
#
_cell.length_a   1.000
_cell.length_b   1.000
_cell.length_c   1.000
_cell.angle_alpha   90.00
_cell.angle_beta   90.00
_cell.angle_gamma   90.00
#
_symmetry.space_group_name_H-M   'P 1'
#
loop_
_entity.id
_entity.type
_entity.pdbx_description
1 polymer ?
#
loop_
_entity_poly.entity_id
_entity_poly.type
_entity_poly.pdbx_seq_one_letter_code
_entity_poly.pdbx_strand_id
1 'polypeptide(L)'
;MEQEGGVLKEGFLVKRGHIVHNWKVRWFVLRQNTLLYYKLAGGRKETSPKGQILLDGCTITCPCLEYEGRPLLIKLRTRTSTDYFLEACSREERDAWAFEITGAIHAGQPGKVQQLHIMKNSFQLPSHISLHDIIDKMHDSSCGIRPSPNMEQGSTYKKTFMGSSLVDWLISSHFAASRIEAVTLASMLMEENFLKPIGNRSMEAVRSGDLVAQFLDDSTALYIFTESCKKKTNSKEEFNYSTAELSGTVIKQGYLAKQGHKRKNWKVRRFVLRSDPAFLHYYNPSKEENRPVGGFSLRGSLVSALEDNGVPTGVKGNVQGNLFKVITKDDVHYYIQASSKAERVEWIEAIKRLT
;
A
#
# COMPACT_ATOMS: atom_id res chain seq x y z
N MET A 1 8.58 -38.56 -2.61
CA MET A 1 7.41 -37.97 -1.93
C MET A 1 7.66 -36.48 -1.81
N GLU A 2 7.11 -35.70 -2.73
CA GLU A 2 7.19 -34.23 -2.66
C GLU A 2 6.31 -33.78 -1.49
N GLN A 3 6.90 -33.15 -0.47
CA GLN A 3 6.13 -32.62 0.66
C GLN A 3 5.18 -31.53 0.13
N GLU A 4 3.88 -31.80 0.19
CA GLU A 4 2.82 -30.80 0.09
C GLU A 4 2.87 -29.85 1.29
N GLY A 5 3.87 -28.97 1.31
CA GLY A 5 3.82 -27.77 2.14
C GLY A 5 2.72 -26.86 1.60
N GLY A 6 1.58 -26.80 2.30
CA GLY A 6 0.42 -26.00 1.93
C GLY A 6 0.76 -24.54 1.61
N VAL A 7 -0.06 -23.91 0.77
CA VAL A 7 0.08 -22.48 0.46
C VAL A 7 -0.41 -21.69 1.67
N LEU A 8 0.46 -20.87 2.25
CA LEU A 8 0.14 -20.01 3.40
C LEU A 8 -0.54 -18.71 2.94
N LYS A 9 0.01 -18.08 1.91
CA LYS A 9 -0.55 -16.88 1.27
C LYS A 9 -0.13 -16.80 -0.18
N GLU A 10 -1.01 -16.33 -1.05
CA GLU A 10 -0.66 -15.99 -2.43
C GLU A 10 -1.31 -14.68 -2.88
N GLY A 11 -0.68 -14.00 -3.83
CA GLY A 11 -1.15 -12.69 -4.29
C GLY A 11 -0.12 -11.91 -5.08
N PHE A 12 -0.49 -10.70 -5.52
CA PHE A 12 0.41 -9.83 -6.29
C PHE A 12 1.28 -8.96 -5.38
N LEU A 13 2.58 -8.92 -5.68
CA LEU A 13 3.51 -7.91 -5.17
C LEU A 13 4.35 -7.35 -6.31
N VAL A 14 4.90 -6.15 -6.13
CA VAL A 14 5.87 -5.56 -7.05
C VAL A 14 7.27 -5.86 -6.54
N LYS A 15 8.07 -6.57 -7.34
CA LYS A 15 9.43 -6.95 -6.99
C LYS A 15 10.45 -6.06 -7.71
N ARG A 16 11.46 -5.57 -7.00
CA ARG A 16 12.67 -4.99 -7.63
C ARG A 16 13.54 -6.08 -8.27
N GLY A 17 14.00 -5.86 -9.50
CA GLY A 17 14.97 -6.75 -10.15
C GLY A 17 16.35 -6.67 -9.48
N HIS A 18 17.11 -7.77 -9.53
CA HIS A 18 18.41 -7.90 -8.85
C HIS A 18 19.59 -7.38 -9.69
N ILE A 19 19.59 -7.68 -10.99
CA ILE A 19 20.64 -7.21 -11.93
C ILE A 19 20.23 -5.86 -12.51
N VAL A 20 19.04 -5.82 -13.09
CA VAL A 20 18.42 -4.58 -13.56
C VAL A 20 17.37 -4.19 -12.54
N HIS A 21 17.58 -3.05 -11.89
CA HIS A 21 16.80 -2.54 -10.77
C HIS A 21 15.39 -2.02 -11.14
N ASN A 22 14.77 -2.62 -12.17
CA ASN A 22 13.41 -2.32 -12.58
C ASN A 22 12.38 -3.06 -11.70
N TRP A 23 11.28 -2.37 -11.42
CA TRP A 23 10.16 -2.90 -10.65
C TRP A 23 9.20 -3.71 -11.53
N LYS A 24 8.91 -4.96 -11.14
CA LYS A 24 8.04 -5.88 -11.90
C LYS A 24 7.00 -6.52 -11.00
N VAL A 25 5.74 -6.43 -11.42
CA VAL A 25 4.65 -7.17 -10.79
C VAL A 25 4.86 -8.67 -11.00
N ARG A 26 4.70 -9.43 -9.93
CA ARG A 26 4.77 -10.89 -9.91
C ARG A 26 3.68 -11.45 -9.01
N TRP A 27 3.21 -12.65 -9.34
CA TRP A 27 2.39 -13.43 -8.43
C TRP A 27 3.31 -14.16 -7.46
N PHE A 28 3.11 -13.97 -6.18
CA PHE A 28 3.87 -14.60 -5.11
C PHE A 28 3.05 -15.70 -4.47
N VAL A 29 3.73 -16.79 -4.10
CA VAL A 29 3.17 -17.92 -3.36
C VAL A 29 4.11 -18.20 -2.20
N LEU A 30 3.63 -17.96 -0.99
CA LEU A 30 4.31 -18.29 0.24
C LEU A 30 3.97 -19.72 0.65
N ARG A 31 5.01 -20.51 0.88
CA ARG A 31 4.98 -21.84 1.50
C ARG A 31 5.84 -21.83 2.75
N GLN A 32 5.79 -22.92 3.52
CA GLN A 32 6.41 -23.06 4.84
C GLN A 32 7.79 -22.39 5.02
N ASN A 33 8.71 -22.55 4.05
CA ASN A 33 10.07 -21.98 4.13
C ASN A 33 10.53 -21.32 2.81
N THR A 34 9.60 -21.10 1.88
CA THR A 34 9.95 -20.64 0.53
C THR A 34 8.90 -19.67 0.02
N LEU A 35 9.38 -18.53 -0.48
CA LEU A 35 8.56 -17.57 -1.19
C LEU A 35 8.86 -17.66 -2.70
N LEU A 36 7.92 -18.26 -3.44
CA LEU A 36 8.00 -18.46 -4.89
C LEU A 36 7.38 -17.26 -5.61
N TYR A 37 7.91 -16.90 -6.78
CA TYR A 37 7.30 -15.87 -7.61
C TYR A 37 7.23 -16.23 -9.09
N TYR A 38 6.13 -15.86 -9.72
CA TYR A 38 5.74 -16.26 -11.06
C TYR A 38 5.50 -15.05 -11.94
N LYS A 39 5.78 -15.20 -13.24
CA LYS A 39 5.28 -14.25 -14.23
C LYS A 39 3.80 -14.52 -14.49
N LEU A 40 3.11 -13.49 -14.98
CA LEU A 40 1.81 -13.65 -15.61
C LEU A 40 1.96 -13.57 -17.12
N ALA A 41 1.35 -14.53 -17.81
CA ALA A 41 1.17 -14.54 -19.25
C ALA A 41 -0.33 -14.65 -19.54
N GLY A 42 -0.89 -13.69 -20.27
CA GLY A 42 -2.31 -13.71 -20.66
C GLY A 42 -3.28 -13.80 -19.48
N GLY A 43 -3.03 -13.09 -18.38
CA GLY A 43 -3.93 -13.08 -17.20
C GLY A 43 -3.84 -14.32 -16.31
N ARG A 44 -2.94 -15.27 -16.59
CA ARG A 44 -2.73 -16.46 -15.76
C ARG A 44 -1.30 -16.56 -15.23
N LYS A 45 -1.17 -17.14 -14.04
CA LYS A 45 0.10 -17.55 -13.44
C LYS A 45 0.77 -18.60 -14.33
N GLU A 46 2.03 -18.41 -14.69
CA GLU A 46 2.83 -19.43 -15.39
C GLU A 46 3.01 -20.66 -14.49
N THR A 47 3.15 -21.85 -15.09
CA THR A 47 3.30 -23.11 -14.34
C THR A 47 4.64 -23.21 -13.62
N SER A 48 5.71 -22.71 -14.23
CA SER A 48 7.05 -22.69 -13.64
C SER A 48 7.33 -21.40 -12.88
N PRO A 49 7.91 -21.47 -11.66
CA PRO A 49 8.31 -20.27 -10.93
C PRO A 49 9.43 -19.56 -11.68
N LYS A 50 9.35 -18.22 -11.72
CA LYS A 50 10.44 -17.40 -12.26
C LYS A 50 11.64 -17.34 -11.31
N GLY A 51 11.40 -17.54 -10.02
CA GLY A 51 12.43 -17.74 -9.02
C GLY A 51 11.83 -18.00 -7.65
N GLN A 52 12.73 -18.23 -6.69
CA GLN A 52 12.40 -18.55 -5.31
C GLN A 52 13.27 -17.76 -4.33
N ILE A 53 12.76 -17.53 -3.13
CA ILE A 53 13.48 -16.93 -2.01
C ILE A 53 13.36 -17.93 -0.84
N LEU A 54 14.49 -18.45 -0.38
CA LEU A 54 14.53 -19.32 0.80
C LEU A 54 14.45 -18.44 2.05
N LEU A 55 13.49 -18.73 2.93
CA LEU A 55 13.20 -17.92 4.10
C LEU A 55 14.04 -18.29 5.32
N ASP A 56 14.67 -19.46 5.32
CA ASP A 56 15.58 -19.89 6.40
C ASP A 56 16.71 -18.88 6.60
N GLY A 57 16.80 -18.35 7.83
CA GLY A 57 17.76 -17.32 8.19
C GLY A 57 17.57 -15.97 7.48
N CYS A 58 16.41 -15.73 6.84
CA CYS A 58 16.08 -14.40 6.34
C CYS A 58 15.82 -13.42 7.50
N THR A 59 16.18 -12.17 7.28
CA THR A 59 15.72 -11.05 8.10
C THR A 59 14.70 -10.25 7.30
N ILE A 60 13.67 -9.76 7.98
CA ILE A 60 12.60 -8.95 7.40
C ILE A 60 12.64 -7.55 7.99
N THR A 61 12.54 -6.54 7.14
CA THR A 61 12.38 -5.14 7.53
C THR A 61 11.06 -4.63 6.95
N CYS A 62 10.13 -4.28 7.83
CA CYS A 62 8.82 -3.75 7.49
C CYS A 62 8.39 -2.74 8.56
N PRO A 63 8.03 -1.49 8.19
CA PRO A 63 8.11 -0.92 6.84
C PRO A 63 9.57 -0.69 6.39
N CYS A 64 9.84 -0.85 5.10
CA CYS A 64 11.12 -0.49 4.49
C CYS A 64 11.02 0.91 3.85
N LEU A 65 11.73 1.89 4.40
CA LEU A 65 11.67 3.30 3.96
C LEU A 65 12.85 3.72 3.06
N GLU A 66 13.65 2.76 2.56
CA GLU A 66 14.80 3.04 1.68
C GLU A 66 14.41 3.65 0.32
N TYR A 67 13.13 3.59 -0.08
CA TYR A 67 12.62 4.18 -1.31
C TYR A 67 11.46 5.12 -1.00
N GLU A 68 11.73 6.43 -1.05
CA GLU A 68 10.78 7.49 -0.70
C GLU A 68 9.46 7.43 -1.48
N GLY A 69 9.50 7.04 -2.76
CA GLY A 69 8.31 6.91 -3.60
C GLY A 69 7.50 5.62 -3.39
N ARG A 70 7.93 4.72 -2.50
CA ARG A 70 7.36 3.38 -2.33
C ARG A 70 7.22 3.02 -0.83
N PRO A 71 6.31 3.66 -0.10
CA PRO A 71 6.15 3.46 1.36
C PRO A 71 5.57 2.08 1.73
N LEU A 72 5.11 1.31 0.74
CA LEU A 72 4.47 0.00 0.93
C LEU A 72 5.46 -1.17 0.80
N LEU A 73 6.76 -0.90 1.00
CA LEU A 73 7.82 -1.89 0.82
C LEU A 73 8.07 -2.76 2.05
N ILE A 74 8.35 -4.03 1.76
CA ILE A 74 8.95 -5.03 2.63
C ILE A 74 10.34 -5.32 2.06
N LYS A 75 11.35 -5.34 2.92
CA LYS A 75 12.69 -5.82 2.57
C LYS A 75 12.93 -7.18 3.21
N LEU A 76 13.39 -8.13 2.40
CA LEU A 76 13.90 -9.42 2.86
C LEU A 76 15.39 -9.50 2.55
N ARG A 77 16.19 -9.77 3.57
CA ARG A 77 17.62 -10.05 3.40
C ARG A 77 17.87 -11.52 3.71
N THR A 78 18.30 -12.26 2.71
CA THR A 78 18.59 -13.69 2.84
C THR A 78 19.85 -13.94 3.67
N ARG A 79 20.04 -15.18 4.14
CA ARG A 79 21.29 -15.60 4.79
C ARG A 79 22.54 -15.35 3.95
N THR A 80 22.41 -15.38 2.62
CA THR A 80 23.48 -15.04 1.66
C THR A 80 23.65 -13.53 1.47
N SER A 81 23.07 -12.70 2.34
CA SER A 81 23.08 -11.23 2.28
C SER A 81 22.49 -10.67 0.98
N THR A 82 21.55 -11.38 0.36
CA THR A 82 20.86 -10.92 -0.84
C THR A 82 19.59 -10.17 -0.46
N ASP A 83 19.47 -8.92 -0.91
CA ASP A 83 18.33 -8.06 -0.61
C ASP A 83 17.21 -8.18 -1.67
N TYR A 84 15.99 -8.37 -1.20
CA TYR A 84 14.76 -8.42 -1.98
C TYR A 84 13.80 -7.33 -1.50
N PHE A 85 13.37 -6.46 -2.41
CA PHE A 85 12.38 -5.41 -2.14
C PHE A 85 11.05 -5.78 -2.79
N LEU A 86 9.99 -5.82 -1.98
CA LEU A 86 8.65 -6.26 -2.34
C LEU A 86 7.63 -5.19 -1.92
N GLU A 87 6.85 -4.68 -2.87
CA GLU A 87 5.83 -3.65 -2.62
C GLU A 87 4.42 -4.25 -2.66
N ALA A 88 3.61 -3.96 -1.64
CA ALA A 88 2.20 -4.35 -1.60
C ALA A 88 1.29 -3.30 -2.27
N CYS A 89 -0.01 -3.59 -2.41
CA CYS A 89 -0.99 -2.63 -2.97
C CYS A 89 -1.55 -1.65 -1.94
N SER A 90 -1.46 -2.00 -0.66
CA SER A 90 -1.91 -1.21 0.48
C SER A 90 -1.04 -1.50 1.69
N ARG A 91 -1.24 -0.70 2.74
CA ARG A 91 -0.57 -0.88 4.02
C ARG A 91 -1.01 -2.16 4.71
N GLU A 92 -2.30 -2.45 4.67
CA GLU A 92 -2.91 -3.65 5.26
C GLU A 92 -2.35 -4.90 4.58
N GLU A 93 -2.25 -4.89 3.25
CA GLU A 93 -1.69 -6.01 2.50
C GLU A 93 -0.18 -6.16 2.78
N ARG A 94 0.57 -5.05 2.92
CA ARG A 94 1.99 -5.08 3.33
C ARG A 94 2.15 -5.78 4.67
N ASP A 95 1.40 -5.32 5.67
CA ASP A 95 1.50 -5.83 7.03
C ASP A 95 1.05 -7.30 7.10
N ALA A 96 0.03 -7.69 6.34
CA ALA A 96 -0.40 -9.09 6.20
C ALA A 96 0.67 -9.98 5.56
N TRP A 97 1.31 -9.54 4.48
CA TRP A 97 2.45 -10.27 3.89
C TRP A 97 3.62 -10.37 4.86
N ALA A 98 3.97 -9.28 5.55
CA ALA A 98 5.06 -9.28 6.50
C ALA A 98 4.81 -10.24 7.67
N PHE A 99 3.59 -10.29 8.19
CA PHE A 99 3.18 -11.22 9.24
C PHE A 99 3.37 -12.68 8.82
N GLU A 100 2.81 -13.07 7.68
CA GLU A 100 2.89 -14.45 7.17
C GLU A 100 4.34 -14.87 6.85
N ILE A 101 5.12 -13.97 6.23
CA ILE A 101 6.54 -14.22 5.93
C ILE A 101 7.34 -14.37 7.23
N THR A 102 7.08 -13.54 8.23
CA THR A 102 7.73 -13.63 9.55
C THR A 102 7.40 -14.95 10.23
N GLY A 103 6.15 -15.40 10.16
CA GLY A 103 5.74 -16.72 10.64
C GLY A 103 6.52 -17.85 9.96
N ALA A 104 6.63 -17.80 8.63
CA ALA A 104 7.37 -18.79 7.83
C ALA A 104 8.88 -18.81 8.15
N ILE A 105 9.52 -17.65 8.35
CA ILE A 105 10.94 -17.55 8.74
C ILE A 105 11.16 -18.26 10.10
N HIS A 106 10.27 -18.05 11.07
CA HIS A 106 10.42 -18.61 12.42
C HIS A 106 9.98 -20.06 12.55
N ALA A 107 9.05 -20.54 11.71
CA ALA A 107 8.64 -21.94 11.69
C ALA A 107 9.81 -22.90 11.35
N GLY A 108 10.85 -22.41 10.66
CA GLY A 108 12.10 -23.13 10.43
C GLY A 108 13.03 -23.23 11.66
N GLN A 109 12.72 -22.57 12.78
CA GLN A 109 13.53 -22.55 14.00
C GLN A 109 12.68 -22.79 15.27
N PRO A 110 12.50 -24.05 15.71
CA PRO A 110 11.69 -24.38 16.88
C PRO A 110 12.25 -23.85 18.22
N GLY A 111 13.45 -23.23 18.24
CA GLY A 111 14.12 -22.75 19.45
C GLY A 111 14.02 -21.25 19.76
N LYS A 112 13.33 -20.42 18.95
CA LYS A 112 13.28 -18.94 19.15
C LYS A 112 11.89 -18.35 19.38
N VAL A 113 10.87 -19.19 19.51
CA VAL A 113 9.45 -18.77 19.57
C VAL A 113 9.10 -18.00 20.87
N GLN A 114 9.92 -18.08 21.92
CA GLN A 114 9.65 -17.42 23.20
C GLN A 114 10.02 -15.92 23.25
N GLN A 115 10.93 -15.43 22.39
CA GLN A 115 11.47 -14.06 22.54
C GLN A 115 10.57 -12.97 21.92
N LEU A 116 9.78 -13.29 20.89
CA LEU A 116 8.90 -12.33 20.21
C LEU A 116 7.57 -12.09 20.95
N HIS A 117 7.12 -13.01 21.80
CA HIS A 117 5.93 -12.82 22.64
C HIS A 117 6.20 -11.97 23.88
N ILE A 118 7.46 -11.88 24.34
CA ILE A 118 7.84 -11.11 25.53
C ILE A 118 7.94 -9.61 25.22
N MET A 119 8.30 -9.23 23.99
CA MET A 119 8.32 -7.82 23.57
C MET A 119 6.92 -7.22 23.33
N LYS A 120 5.87 -8.05 23.25
CA LYS A 120 4.49 -7.57 23.05
C LYS A 120 3.85 -6.95 24.31
N ASN A 121 4.41 -7.19 25.49
CA ASN A 121 3.73 -6.89 26.76
C ASN A 121 4.52 -6.01 27.75
N SER A 122 5.62 -5.39 27.33
CA SER A 122 6.31 -4.40 28.18
C SER A 122 6.19 -3.02 27.57
N PHE A 123 5.15 -2.29 27.96
CA PHE A 123 5.07 -0.85 27.73
C PHE A 123 6.11 -0.17 28.63
N GLN A 124 7.34 -0.10 28.14
CA GLN A 124 8.41 0.70 28.73
C GLN A 124 8.97 1.57 27.63
N LEU A 125 8.44 2.79 27.53
CA LEU A 125 9.17 3.88 26.91
C LEU A 125 10.56 3.91 27.57
N PRO A 126 11.66 3.79 26.82
CA PRO A 126 12.98 3.93 27.39
C PRO A 126 13.02 5.25 28.15
N SER A 127 13.46 5.21 29.41
CA SER A 127 13.42 6.32 30.37
C SER A 127 14.23 7.58 29.97
N HIS A 128 14.73 7.63 28.74
CA HIS A 128 15.60 8.67 28.22
C HIS A 128 15.31 9.08 26.76
N ILE A 129 14.15 8.72 26.17
CA ILE A 129 13.79 9.27 24.85
C ILE A 129 13.37 10.73 25.04
N SER A 130 14.26 11.66 24.69
CA SER A 130 13.89 13.07 24.54
C SER A 130 13.05 13.24 23.28
N LEU A 131 11.86 13.85 23.40
CA LEU A 131 11.01 14.18 22.25
C LEU A 131 11.75 15.10 21.25
N HIS A 132 12.70 15.90 21.73
CA HIS A 132 13.56 16.75 20.89
C HIS A 132 14.49 15.91 20.02
N ASP A 133 15.07 14.80 20.54
CA ASP A 133 15.92 13.92 19.74
C ASP A 133 15.13 13.23 18.62
N ILE A 134 13.84 12.93 18.88
CA ILE A 134 12.95 12.40 17.84
C ILE A 134 12.72 13.47 16.77
N ILE A 135 12.47 14.72 17.16
CA ILE A 135 12.27 15.85 16.25
C ILE A 135 13.52 16.14 15.43
N ASP A 136 14.70 16.14 16.04
CA ASP A 136 15.97 16.33 15.35
C ASP A 136 16.19 15.23 14.30
N LYS A 137 15.90 13.96 14.64
CA LYS A 137 15.94 12.87 13.66
C LYS A 137 14.82 12.95 12.62
N MET A 138 13.64 13.47 12.97
CA MET A 138 12.56 13.70 12.00
C MET A 138 12.95 14.75 10.96
N HIS A 139 13.77 15.74 11.35
CA HIS A 139 14.29 16.77 10.46
C HIS A 139 15.56 16.35 9.70
N ASP A 140 16.14 15.20 10.04
CA ASP A 140 17.34 14.69 9.36
C ASP A 140 17.06 14.44 7.87
N SER A 141 17.95 14.96 7.02
CA SER A 141 17.77 14.90 5.57
C SER A 141 17.93 13.49 5.00
N SER A 142 18.60 12.59 5.70
CA SER A 142 18.90 11.24 5.21
C SER A 142 17.92 10.18 5.70
N CYS A 143 17.33 10.38 6.89
CA CYS A 143 16.48 9.39 7.53
C CYS A 143 15.16 9.93 8.08
N GLY A 144 14.92 11.25 8.04
CA GLY A 144 13.75 11.90 8.62
C GLY A 144 12.49 11.87 7.74
N ILE A 145 11.42 12.44 8.26
CA ILE A 145 10.12 12.52 7.56
C ILE A 145 10.18 13.70 6.60
N ARG A 146 10.10 13.41 5.31
CA ARG A 146 10.08 14.45 4.26
C ARG A 146 8.66 14.94 4.01
N PRO A 147 8.32 16.17 4.40
CA PRO A 147 7.00 16.71 4.15
C PRO A 147 6.80 16.91 2.64
N SER A 148 5.69 16.40 2.12
CA SER A 148 5.33 16.49 0.70
C SER A 148 4.04 17.29 0.54
N PRO A 149 3.80 17.89 -0.65
CA PRO A 149 2.52 18.50 -0.93
C PRO A 149 1.45 17.40 -1.00
N ASN A 150 0.48 17.44 -0.09
CA ASN A 150 -0.69 16.56 -0.14
C ASN A 150 -1.94 17.37 -0.46
N MET A 151 -2.89 16.73 -1.12
CA MET A 151 -4.13 17.36 -1.57
C MET A 151 -5.32 16.69 -0.91
N GLU A 152 -6.21 17.50 -0.32
CA GLU A 152 -7.44 17.04 0.31
C GLU A 152 -8.56 18.04 0.00
N GLN A 153 -9.70 17.56 -0.51
CA GLN A 153 -10.88 18.37 -0.89
C GLN A 153 -10.56 19.62 -1.74
N GLY A 154 -9.67 19.50 -2.72
CA GLY A 154 -9.29 20.60 -3.61
C GLY A 154 -8.33 21.64 -3.01
N SER A 155 -7.95 21.49 -1.73
CA SER A 155 -6.91 22.29 -1.08
C SER A 155 -5.56 21.57 -1.15
N THR A 156 -4.50 22.28 -1.55
CA THR A 156 -3.13 21.76 -1.49
C THR A 156 -2.47 22.24 -0.19
N TYR A 157 -2.13 21.31 0.69
CA TYR A 157 -1.34 21.59 1.87
C TYR A 157 0.15 21.38 1.56
N LYS A 158 0.92 22.47 1.59
CA LYS A 158 2.37 22.42 1.36
C LYS A 158 3.05 21.91 2.63
N LYS A 159 4.02 21.00 2.48
CA LYS A 159 4.83 20.43 3.57
C LYS A 159 4.03 19.64 4.61
N THR A 160 3.23 18.67 4.19
CA THR A 160 2.53 17.77 5.11
C THR A 160 3.02 16.33 5.00
N PHE A 161 2.70 15.52 5.99
CA PHE A 161 2.93 14.08 5.99
C PHE A 161 1.70 13.36 6.53
N MET A 162 1.54 12.08 6.17
CA MET A 162 0.42 11.25 6.60
C MET A 162 0.67 10.71 8.02
N GLY A 163 -0.38 10.54 8.82
CA GLY A 163 -0.27 9.95 10.15
C GLY A 163 0.34 8.55 10.10
N SER A 164 -0.12 7.73 9.16
CA SER A 164 0.45 6.39 8.94
C SER A 164 1.93 6.41 8.58
N SER A 165 2.41 7.45 7.88
CA SER A 165 3.83 7.60 7.53
C SER A 165 4.69 7.95 8.74
N LEU A 166 4.20 8.79 9.66
CA LEU A 166 4.89 9.08 10.92
C LEU A 166 5.00 7.82 11.79
N VAL A 167 3.92 7.04 11.90
CA VAL A 167 3.92 5.78 12.66
C VAL A 167 4.89 4.77 12.04
N ASP A 168 4.86 4.62 10.71
CA ASP A 168 5.78 3.76 9.98
C ASP A 168 7.24 4.19 10.21
N TRP A 169 7.52 5.50 10.19
CA TRP A 169 8.84 6.06 10.45
C TRP A 169 9.32 5.76 11.87
N LEU A 170 8.50 6.04 12.89
CA LEU A 170 8.83 5.79 14.30
C LEU A 170 9.23 4.33 14.55
N ILE A 171 8.56 3.39 13.89
CA ILE A 171 8.87 1.96 13.97
C ILE A 171 10.18 1.64 13.23
N SER A 172 10.34 2.15 12.01
CA SER A 172 11.54 1.88 11.19
C SER A 172 12.82 2.47 11.79
N SER A 173 12.70 3.60 12.50
CA SER A 173 13.80 4.28 13.20
C SER A 173 14.03 3.74 14.61
N HIS A 174 13.31 2.67 15.00
CA HIS A 174 13.39 2.00 16.30
C HIS A 174 13.04 2.89 17.51
N PHE A 175 12.22 3.92 17.31
CA PHE A 175 11.65 4.72 18.41
C PHE A 175 10.43 4.03 19.06
N ALA A 176 9.75 3.14 18.33
CA ALA A 176 8.61 2.37 18.81
C ALA A 176 8.72 0.91 18.36
N ALA A 177 8.37 -0.04 19.24
CA ALA A 177 8.31 -1.46 18.91
C ALA A 177 6.94 -1.88 18.33
N SER A 178 5.91 -1.07 18.56
CA SER A 178 4.55 -1.32 18.09
C SER A 178 3.88 -0.07 17.51
N ARG A 179 2.83 -0.26 16.72
CA ARG A 179 2.02 0.86 16.20
C ARG A 179 1.34 1.65 17.30
N ILE A 180 0.95 0.98 18.39
CA ILE A 180 0.30 1.60 19.53
C ILE A 180 1.30 2.52 20.25
N GLU A 181 2.53 2.06 20.47
CA GLU A 181 3.61 2.90 21.01
C GLU A 181 3.91 4.09 20.10
N ALA A 182 4.00 3.86 18.79
CA ALA A 182 4.26 4.92 17.82
C ALA A 182 3.12 5.95 17.77
N VAL A 183 1.86 5.53 17.86
CA VAL A 183 0.70 6.43 18.00
C VAL A 183 0.78 7.21 19.30
N THR A 184 1.15 6.57 20.41
CA THR A 184 1.30 7.23 21.71
C THR A 184 2.38 8.31 21.64
N LEU A 185 3.55 7.99 21.08
CA LEU A 185 4.64 8.95 20.85
C LEU A 185 4.21 10.09 19.92
N ALA A 186 3.48 9.79 18.84
CA ALA A 186 2.96 10.80 17.92
C ALA A 186 1.92 11.73 18.58
N SER A 187 1.06 11.21 19.46
CA SER A 187 0.16 12.00 20.28
C SER A 187 0.92 12.93 21.23
N MET A 188 1.96 12.44 21.91
CA MET A 188 2.81 13.30 22.78
C MET A 188 3.49 14.42 21.97
N LEU A 189 3.96 14.14 20.75
CA LEU A 189 4.53 15.16 19.86
C LEU A 189 3.50 16.22 19.44
N MET A 190 2.22 15.86 19.35
CA MET A 190 1.13 16.82 19.11
C MET A 190 0.81 17.65 20.36
N GLU A 191 0.74 17.02 21.54
CA GLU A 191 0.47 17.69 22.82
C GLU A 191 1.56 18.74 23.14
N GLU A 192 2.82 18.39 22.92
CA GLU A 192 3.98 19.30 23.07
C GLU A 192 4.12 20.28 21.89
N ASN A 193 3.13 20.34 21.01
CA ASN A 193 3.02 21.33 19.93
C ASN A 193 4.17 21.27 18.92
N PHE A 194 4.86 20.14 18.78
CA PHE A 194 5.82 19.91 17.70
C PHE A 194 5.10 19.63 16.37
N LEU A 195 3.95 18.95 16.43
CA LEU A 195 3.14 18.56 15.28
C LEU A 195 1.73 19.16 15.37
N LYS A 196 1.13 19.46 14.21
CA LYS A 196 -0.24 19.94 14.12
C LYS A 196 -1.07 19.14 13.11
N PRO A 197 -2.33 18.83 13.43
CA PRO A 197 -3.27 18.29 12.45
C PRO A 197 -3.64 19.39 11.46
N ILE A 198 -3.79 19.04 10.19
CA ILE A 198 -4.18 20.00 9.15
C ILE A 198 -5.23 19.45 8.20
N GLY A 199 -5.29 18.13 8.01
CA GLY A 199 -6.32 17.51 7.18
C GLY A 199 -7.66 17.43 7.90
N ASN A 200 -8.76 17.40 7.15
CA ASN A 200 -10.11 17.27 7.69
C ASN A 200 -10.23 16.07 8.62
N ARG A 201 -9.66 14.92 8.23
CA ARG A 201 -9.71 13.70 9.03
C ARG A 201 -8.99 13.84 10.37
N SER A 202 -7.79 14.42 10.37
CA SER A 202 -7.02 14.71 11.58
C SER A 202 -7.65 15.81 12.44
N MET A 203 -8.27 16.81 11.82
CA MET A 203 -8.96 17.91 12.52
C MET A 203 -10.27 17.43 13.15
N GLU A 204 -10.97 16.50 12.51
CA GLU A 204 -12.16 15.84 13.05
C GLU A 204 -11.81 15.04 14.31
N ALA A 205 -10.70 14.29 14.30
CA ALA A 205 -10.22 13.53 15.45
C ALA A 205 -9.86 14.40 16.66
N VAL A 206 -9.31 15.59 16.44
CA VAL A 206 -9.06 16.53 17.54
C VAL A 206 -10.35 17.16 18.07
N ARG A 207 -11.35 17.38 17.20
CA ARG A 207 -12.64 17.95 17.59
C ARG A 207 -13.55 16.98 18.35
N SER A 208 -13.34 15.66 18.19
CA SER A 208 -14.16 14.65 18.88
C SER A 208 -13.88 14.60 20.40
N GLY A 209 -12.78 15.19 20.87
CA GLY A 209 -12.50 15.40 22.30
C GLY A 209 -11.97 14.16 23.05
N ASP A 210 -11.67 13.07 22.35
CA ASP A 210 -11.03 11.89 22.94
C ASP A 210 -9.51 12.09 23.02
N LEU A 211 -8.98 12.28 24.23
CA LEU A 211 -7.56 12.50 24.50
C LEU A 211 -6.68 11.33 24.00
N VAL A 212 -7.22 10.11 23.89
CA VAL A 212 -6.47 8.92 23.48
C VAL A 212 -6.45 8.74 21.94
N ALA A 213 -7.30 9.47 21.21
CA ALA A 213 -7.51 9.30 19.77
C ALA A 213 -7.17 10.54 18.91
N GLN A 214 -6.47 11.54 19.47
CA GLN A 214 -6.18 12.79 18.75
C GLN A 214 -5.25 12.58 17.53
N PHE A 215 -4.24 11.70 17.67
CA PHE A 215 -3.42 11.29 16.55
C PHE A 215 -3.98 10.02 15.91
N LEU A 216 -4.25 10.11 14.60
CA LEU A 216 -4.70 9.00 13.77
C LEU A 216 -3.54 8.37 12.99
N ASP A 217 -3.34 7.08 13.22
CA ASP A 217 -2.58 6.19 12.34
C ASP A 217 -3.35 5.87 11.06
N ASP A 218 -3.53 6.88 10.22
CA ASP A 218 -4.36 6.81 9.02
C ASP A 218 -3.64 7.47 7.84
N SER A 219 -3.75 6.88 6.65
CA SER A 219 -3.16 7.39 5.40
C SER A 219 -3.89 8.62 4.84
N THR A 220 -5.07 8.94 5.37
CA THR A 220 -5.90 10.11 5.03
C THR A 220 -5.79 11.22 6.07
N ALA A 221 -5.21 10.94 7.25
CA ALA A 221 -4.94 11.96 8.26
C ALA A 221 -3.64 12.71 7.96
N LEU A 222 -3.70 14.03 7.80
CA LEU A 222 -2.56 14.87 7.42
C LEU A 222 -2.06 15.73 8.58
N TYR A 223 -0.74 15.77 8.75
CA TYR A 223 -0.07 16.53 9.80
C TYR A 223 1.05 17.41 9.21
N ILE A 224 1.45 18.42 9.97
CA ILE A 224 2.52 19.36 9.64
C ILE A 224 3.40 19.63 10.86
N PHE A 225 4.67 19.92 10.64
CA PHE A 225 5.54 20.48 11.68
C PHE A 225 5.07 21.90 12.05
N THR A 226 4.93 22.19 13.34
CA THR A 226 4.42 23.48 13.83
C THR A 226 5.19 24.69 13.29
N GLU A 227 6.50 24.56 13.10
CA GLU A 227 7.37 25.62 12.55
C GLU A 227 7.06 25.96 11.08
N SER A 228 6.49 25.00 10.33
CA SER A 228 6.13 25.16 8.92
C SER A 228 4.79 25.88 8.70
N CYS A 229 4.06 26.26 9.75
CA CYS A 229 2.77 26.97 9.65
C CYS A 229 2.86 28.45 9.16
N LYS A 230 4.06 28.98 8.85
CA LYS A 230 4.20 30.38 8.44
C LYS A 230 4.18 30.58 6.91
N LYS A 231 3.12 31.29 6.47
CA LYS A 231 2.86 32.04 5.21
C LYS A 231 2.45 31.31 3.91
N LYS A 232 1.27 31.76 3.42
CA LYS A 232 0.77 31.69 2.03
C LYS A 232 1.78 32.26 1.03
N THR A 233 1.92 31.61 -0.15
CA THR A 233 1.63 32.19 -1.49
C THR A 233 1.82 31.16 -2.62
N ASN A 234 1.13 31.46 -3.72
CA ASN A 234 0.96 30.77 -5.01
C ASN A 234 2.23 30.38 -5.78
N SER A 235 2.11 29.34 -6.61
CA SER A 235 2.36 29.44 -8.07
C SER A 235 1.85 28.19 -8.82
N LYS A 236 1.12 28.49 -9.91
CA LYS A 236 0.75 27.71 -11.12
C LYS A 236 1.88 26.81 -11.65
N GLU A 237 1.72 25.81 -12.51
CA GLU A 237 0.65 25.20 -13.32
C GLU A 237 1.24 23.84 -13.78
N GLU A 238 0.42 22.79 -14.03
CA GLU A 238 0.60 21.87 -15.18
C GLU A 238 -0.61 20.92 -15.34
N PHE A 239 -0.89 20.57 -16.59
CA PHE A 239 -2.18 20.23 -17.19
C PHE A 239 -2.88 18.89 -16.81
N ASN A 240 -4.22 18.98 -16.77
CA ASN A 240 -5.29 18.06 -17.22
C ASN A 240 -5.38 16.61 -16.70
N TYR A 241 -5.50 16.47 -15.38
CA TYR A 241 -6.65 15.80 -14.78
C TYR A 241 -7.31 16.83 -13.86
N SER A 242 -8.64 16.88 -13.74
CA SER A 242 -9.23 17.84 -12.79
C SER A 242 -8.75 17.42 -11.41
N THR A 243 -8.03 18.30 -10.72
CA THR A 243 -7.56 18.13 -9.35
C THR A 243 -8.66 17.67 -8.39
N ALA A 244 -9.94 17.96 -8.73
CA ALA A 244 -11.10 17.43 -8.02
C ALA A 244 -11.24 15.91 -8.11
N GLU A 245 -10.92 15.28 -9.24
CA GLU A 245 -11.13 13.83 -9.49
C GLU A 245 -10.26 12.95 -8.57
N LEU A 246 -9.07 13.42 -8.21
CA LEU A 246 -8.14 12.72 -7.32
C LEU A 246 -8.40 12.99 -5.83
N SER A 247 -9.28 13.93 -5.49
CA SER A 247 -9.51 14.40 -4.12
C SER A 247 -10.37 13.48 -3.26
N GLY A 248 -11.03 12.48 -3.86
CA GLY A 248 -11.95 11.61 -3.14
C GLY A 248 -11.26 10.62 -2.19
N THR A 249 -11.98 10.26 -1.12
CA THR A 249 -11.53 9.32 -0.08
C THR A 249 -11.33 7.93 -0.66
N VAL A 250 -10.17 7.31 -0.41
CA VAL A 250 -9.88 5.96 -0.89
C VAL A 250 -10.71 4.94 -0.11
N ILE A 251 -11.60 4.22 -0.81
CA ILE A 251 -12.46 3.19 -0.22
C ILE A 251 -11.86 1.79 -0.39
N LYS A 252 -11.19 1.53 -1.52
CA LYS A 252 -10.52 0.24 -1.78
C LYS A 252 -9.35 0.44 -2.72
N GLN A 253 -8.28 -0.32 -2.52
CA GLN A 253 -7.17 -0.40 -3.45
C GLN A 253 -6.65 -1.82 -3.57
N GLY A 254 -6.07 -2.16 -4.73
CA GLY A 254 -5.63 -3.52 -5.00
C GLY A 254 -5.03 -3.70 -6.39
N TYR A 255 -4.37 -4.84 -6.62
CA TYR A 255 -3.80 -5.18 -7.92
C TYR A 255 -4.78 -6.00 -8.75
N LEU A 256 -5.24 -5.44 -9.86
CA LEU A 256 -6.13 -6.12 -10.81
C LEU A 256 -5.51 -6.12 -12.20
N ALA A 257 -5.80 -7.14 -12.99
CA ALA A 257 -5.44 -7.14 -14.40
C ALA A 257 -6.53 -6.46 -15.23
N LYS A 258 -6.14 -5.60 -16.17
CA LYS A 258 -7.09 -4.96 -17.09
C LYS A 258 -6.71 -5.17 -18.55
N GLN A 259 -7.71 -5.21 -19.41
CA GLN A 259 -7.52 -5.14 -20.85
C GLN A 259 -7.24 -3.70 -21.31
N GLY A 260 -6.27 -3.50 -22.21
CA GLY A 260 -6.05 -2.21 -22.86
C GLY A 260 -7.12 -1.87 -23.90
N HIS A 261 -7.40 -0.59 -24.12
CA HIS A 261 -8.46 -0.15 -25.05
C HIS A 261 -7.97 -0.18 -26.51
N LYS A 262 -6.83 0.46 -26.80
CA LYS A 262 -6.19 0.50 -28.14
C LYS A 262 -5.54 -0.83 -28.52
N ARG A 263 -4.68 -1.34 -27.64
CA ARG A 263 -4.06 -2.66 -27.76
C ARG A 263 -4.68 -3.55 -26.70
N LYS A 264 -5.35 -4.63 -27.10
CA LYS A 264 -6.11 -5.52 -26.20
C LYS A 264 -5.20 -6.44 -25.38
N ASN A 265 -4.09 -5.93 -24.85
CA ASN A 265 -3.21 -6.65 -23.96
C ASN A 265 -3.66 -6.54 -22.50
N TRP A 266 -3.32 -7.55 -21.71
CA TRP A 266 -3.61 -7.58 -20.29
C TRP A 266 -2.44 -7.06 -19.49
N LYS A 267 -2.71 -6.11 -18.58
CA LYS A 267 -1.69 -5.53 -17.69
C LYS A 267 -2.23 -5.44 -16.28
N VAL A 268 -1.43 -5.87 -15.31
CA VAL A 268 -1.72 -5.62 -13.89
C VAL A 268 -1.51 -4.15 -13.60
N ARG A 269 -2.48 -3.55 -12.92
CA ARG A 269 -2.47 -2.16 -12.46
C ARG A 269 -2.88 -2.12 -11.01
N ARG A 270 -2.36 -1.14 -10.27
CA ARG A 270 -2.89 -0.80 -8.94
C ARG A 270 -4.14 0.03 -9.15
N PHE A 271 -5.30 -0.50 -8.81
CA PHE A 271 -6.56 0.21 -8.84
C PHE A 271 -6.80 0.90 -7.50
N VAL A 272 -7.35 2.11 -7.54
CA VAL A 272 -7.72 2.92 -6.37
C VAL A 272 -9.14 3.42 -6.60
N LEU A 273 -10.07 2.90 -5.81
CA LEU A 273 -11.47 3.30 -5.77
C LEU A 273 -11.64 4.44 -4.77
N ARG A 274 -12.19 5.55 -5.24
CA ARG A 274 -12.44 6.74 -4.43
C ARG A 274 -13.93 7.04 -4.35
N SER A 275 -14.40 7.49 -3.19
CA SER A 275 -15.71 8.11 -3.01
C SER A 275 -15.56 9.61 -2.94
N ASP A 276 -16.52 10.33 -3.53
CA ASP A 276 -16.67 11.79 -3.46
C ASP A 276 -15.43 12.62 -3.88
N PRO A 277 -15.18 12.78 -5.20
CA PRO A 277 -15.99 12.29 -6.30
C PRO A 277 -15.77 10.80 -6.55
N ALA A 278 -16.84 10.10 -6.95
CA ALA A 278 -16.82 8.67 -7.21
C ALA A 278 -16.00 8.35 -8.47
N PHE A 279 -14.79 7.83 -8.28
CA PHE A 279 -13.84 7.55 -9.37
C PHE A 279 -13.08 6.25 -9.15
N LEU A 280 -12.77 5.57 -10.24
CA LEU A 280 -11.83 4.45 -10.24
C LEU A 280 -10.59 4.81 -11.05
N HIS A 281 -9.47 4.99 -10.36
CA HIS A 281 -8.17 5.27 -10.97
C HIS A 281 -7.30 4.02 -11.04
N TYR A 282 -6.42 3.95 -12.03
CA TYR A 282 -5.43 2.87 -12.12
C TYR A 282 -4.02 3.38 -12.43
N TYR A 283 -3.04 2.85 -11.70
CA TYR A 283 -1.65 3.31 -11.71
C TYR A 283 -0.72 2.24 -12.29
N ASN A 284 0.44 2.67 -12.78
CA ASN A 284 1.48 1.75 -13.21
C ASN A 284 2.39 1.40 -12.03
N PRO A 285 2.27 0.21 -11.41
CA PRO A 285 3.07 -0.13 -10.23
C PRO A 285 4.57 -0.27 -10.51
N SER A 286 4.96 -0.41 -11.77
CA SER A 286 6.38 -0.44 -12.18
C SER A 286 7.02 0.94 -12.27
N LYS A 287 6.27 2.02 -12.07
CA LYS A 287 6.76 3.41 -12.07
C LYS A 287 6.73 3.94 -10.65
N GLU A 288 7.70 4.79 -10.31
CA GLU A 288 7.77 5.46 -9.00
C GLU A 288 6.88 6.71 -8.95
N GLU A 289 6.50 7.22 -10.12
CA GLU A 289 5.57 8.34 -10.23
C GLU A 289 4.16 7.92 -9.77
N ASN A 290 3.64 8.57 -8.72
CA ASN A 290 2.31 8.34 -8.19
C ASN A 290 1.21 9.05 -9.02
N ARG A 291 1.32 9.00 -10.36
CA ARG A 291 0.32 9.53 -11.28
C ARG A 291 -0.51 8.39 -11.89
N PRO A 292 -1.84 8.57 -12.00
CA PRO A 292 -2.68 7.56 -12.62
C PRO A 292 -2.33 7.45 -14.10
N VAL A 293 -2.33 6.23 -14.62
CA VAL A 293 -2.24 5.97 -16.07
C VAL A 293 -3.58 6.28 -16.75
N GLY A 294 -4.64 6.27 -15.98
CA GLY A 294 -5.98 6.69 -16.35
C GLY A 294 -6.96 6.38 -15.23
N GLY A 295 -8.21 6.73 -15.47
CA GLY A 295 -9.31 6.49 -14.57
C GLY A 295 -10.63 6.81 -15.26
N PHE A 296 -11.73 6.58 -14.56
CA PHE A 296 -13.05 6.94 -15.03
C PHE A 296 -13.99 7.23 -13.86
N SER A 297 -14.93 8.15 -14.10
CA SER A 297 -16.02 8.45 -13.18
C SER A 297 -16.92 7.23 -13.03
N LEU A 298 -17.32 6.91 -11.81
CA LEU A 298 -18.27 5.84 -11.53
C LEU A 298 -19.72 6.29 -11.66
N ARG A 299 -19.99 7.59 -11.53
CA ARG A 299 -21.34 8.14 -11.68
C ARG A 299 -21.98 7.74 -13.01
N GLY A 300 -23.09 7.01 -12.95
CA GLY A 300 -23.80 6.51 -14.12
C GLY A 300 -23.10 5.36 -14.83
N SER A 301 -22.14 4.69 -14.19
CA SER A 301 -21.49 3.49 -14.70
C SER A 301 -22.27 2.24 -14.30
N LEU A 302 -22.18 1.17 -15.09
CA LEU A 302 -22.73 -0.13 -14.77
C LEU A 302 -21.59 -1.11 -14.52
N VAL A 303 -21.64 -1.86 -13.42
CA VAL A 303 -20.68 -2.92 -13.12
C VAL A 303 -21.37 -4.28 -13.07
N SER A 304 -20.80 -5.27 -13.76
CA SER A 304 -21.35 -6.63 -13.79
C SER A 304 -20.25 -7.68 -13.78
N ALA A 305 -20.50 -8.81 -13.13
CA ALA A 305 -19.67 -10.00 -13.29
C ALA A 305 -19.76 -10.50 -14.73
N LEU A 306 -18.67 -11.09 -15.22
CA LEU A 306 -18.68 -11.86 -16.47
C LEU A 306 -18.57 -13.34 -16.09
N GLU A 307 -19.48 -14.14 -16.62
CA GLU A 307 -19.51 -15.58 -16.35
C GLU A 307 -18.40 -16.32 -17.08
N ASP A 308 -18.03 -17.48 -16.54
CA ASP A 308 -16.88 -18.27 -16.98
C ASP A 308 -17.20 -19.19 -18.18
N ASN A 309 -18.37 -19.01 -18.82
CA ASN A 309 -18.89 -19.83 -19.92
C ASN A 309 -18.23 -19.51 -21.28
N GLY A 310 -16.92 -19.27 -21.28
CA GLY A 310 -16.14 -18.90 -22.46
C GLY A 310 -15.48 -17.52 -22.33
N VAL A 311 -14.95 -17.00 -23.45
CA VAL A 311 -14.37 -15.66 -23.50
C VAL A 311 -15.48 -14.64 -23.81
N PRO A 312 -15.84 -13.74 -22.89
CA PRO A 312 -16.93 -12.79 -23.10
C PRO A 312 -16.69 -11.90 -24.33
N THR A 313 -17.76 -11.51 -25.03
CA THR A 313 -17.66 -10.63 -26.21
C THR A 313 -16.89 -9.36 -25.86
N GLY A 314 -15.80 -9.10 -26.60
CA GLY A 314 -14.90 -7.96 -26.41
C GLY A 314 -13.66 -8.22 -25.52
N VAL A 315 -13.60 -9.36 -24.83
CA VAL A 315 -12.39 -9.88 -24.17
C VAL A 315 -11.52 -10.59 -25.21
N LYS A 316 -10.23 -10.26 -25.26
CA LYS A 316 -9.23 -10.86 -26.16
C LYS A 316 -8.11 -11.50 -25.34
N GLY A 317 -7.64 -12.65 -25.80
CA GLY A 317 -6.59 -13.45 -25.13
C GLY A 317 -7.17 -14.61 -24.31
N ASN A 318 -6.30 -15.51 -23.85
CA ASN A 318 -6.68 -16.71 -23.09
C ASN A 318 -6.93 -16.42 -21.60
N VAL A 319 -7.73 -15.39 -21.31
CA VAL A 319 -8.08 -14.98 -19.95
C VAL A 319 -9.37 -15.70 -19.53
N GLN A 320 -9.32 -16.45 -18.43
CA GLN A 320 -10.47 -17.15 -17.85
C GLN A 320 -10.52 -16.89 -16.35
N GLY A 321 -11.74 -16.86 -15.80
CA GLY A 321 -11.98 -16.74 -14.36
C GLY A 321 -11.93 -15.30 -13.85
N ASN A 322 -12.83 -15.01 -12.89
CA ASN A 322 -12.81 -13.81 -12.05
C ASN A 322 -12.88 -12.47 -12.82
N LEU A 323 -13.50 -12.50 -14.00
CA LEU A 323 -13.71 -11.32 -14.82
C LEU A 323 -14.95 -10.52 -14.39
N PHE A 324 -14.86 -9.20 -14.51
CA PHE A 324 -15.97 -8.28 -14.42
C PHE A 324 -15.79 -7.14 -15.42
N LYS A 325 -16.90 -6.50 -15.80
CA LYS A 325 -16.88 -5.32 -16.67
C LYS A 325 -17.44 -4.11 -15.95
N VAL A 326 -16.90 -2.94 -16.29
CA VAL A 326 -17.49 -1.65 -15.97
C VAL A 326 -17.77 -0.92 -17.28
N ILE A 327 -19.02 -0.51 -17.49
CA ILE A 327 -19.47 0.29 -18.63
C ILE A 327 -19.72 1.69 -18.10
N THR A 328 -18.98 2.67 -18.60
CA THR A 328 -19.17 4.07 -18.18
C THR A 328 -20.41 4.68 -18.83
N LYS A 329 -20.85 5.83 -18.32
CA LYS A 329 -21.97 6.60 -18.90
C LYS A 329 -21.79 6.93 -20.40
N ASP A 330 -20.54 7.02 -20.85
CA ASP A 330 -20.16 7.33 -22.24
C ASP A 330 -19.96 6.05 -23.08
N ASP A 331 -20.54 4.92 -22.63
CA ASP A 331 -20.46 3.59 -23.25
C ASP A 331 -19.01 3.11 -23.49
N VAL A 332 -18.09 3.46 -22.60
CA VAL A 332 -16.72 2.91 -22.60
C VAL A 332 -16.65 1.67 -21.73
N HIS A 333 -16.21 0.55 -22.32
CA HIS A 333 -16.15 -0.77 -21.68
C HIS A 333 -14.77 -1.06 -21.12
N TYR A 334 -14.68 -1.26 -19.81
CA TYR A 334 -13.49 -1.70 -19.09
C TYR A 334 -13.63 -3.16 -18.67
N TYR A 335 -12.73 -4.00 -19.15
CA TYR A 335 -12.64 -5.41 -18.74
C TYR A 335 -11.53 -5.56 -17.71
N ILE A 336 -11.89 -6.08 -16.54
CA ILE A 336 -11.02 -6.19 -15.37
C ILE A 336 -11.11 -7.62 -14.81
N GLN A 337 -9.98 -8.15 -14.36
CA GLN A 337 -9.85 -9.47 -13.79
C GLN A 337 -9.28 -9.35 -12.38
N ALA A 338 -9.98 -9.93 -11.42
CA ALA A 338 -9.49 -10.08 -10.05
C ALA A 338 -8.69 -11.37 -9.89
N SER A 339 -7.90 -11.44 -8.83
CA SER A 339 -7.08 -12.61 -8.51
C SER A 339 -7.91 -13.81 -8.06
N SER A 340 -9.06 -13.57 -7.42
CA SER A 340 -9.96 -14.61 -6.92
C SER A 340 -11.43 -14.24 -7.13
N LYS A 341 -12.32 -15.23 -6.99
CA LYS A 341 -13.77 -15.03 -7.06
C LYS A 341 -14.25 -14.11 -5.94
N ALA A 342 -13.69 -14.27 -4.73
CA ALA A 342 -13.98 -13.42 -3.58
C ALA A 342 -13.56 -11.97 -3.85
N GLU A 343 -12.32 -11.75 -4.31
CA GLU A 343 -11.82 -10.41 -4.62
C GLU A 343 -12.67 -9.75 -5.72
N ARG A 344 -13.09 -10.50 -6.74
CA ARG A 344 -14.03 -10.02 -7.76
C ARG A 344 -15.33 -9.51 -7.14
N VAL A 345 -15.95 -10.30 -6.26
CA VAL A 345 -17.22 -9.93 -5.62
C VAL A 345 -17.05 -8.66 -4.80
N GLU A 346 -16.00 -8.59 -3.97
CA GLU A 346 -15.69 -7.40 -3.16
C GLU A 346 -15.53 -6.13 -4.02
N TRP A 347 -14.80 -6.22 -5.15
CA TRP A 347 -14.63 -5.09 -6.06
C TRP A 347 -15.94 -4.68 -6.72
N ILE A 348 -16.76 -5.62 -7.17
CA ILE A 348 -18.07 -5.33 -7.76
C ILE A 348 -18.96 -4.63 -6.74
N GLU A 349 -19.06 -5.15 -5.51
CA GLU A 349 -19.89 -4.57 -4.46
C GLU A 349 -19.43 -3.17 -4.06
N ALA A 350 -18.12 -2.97 -3.91
CA ALA A 350 -17.56 -1.66 -3.59
C ALA A 350 -17.85 -0.63 -4.71
N ILE A 351 -17.75 -1.04 -5.99
CA ILE A 351 -18.06 -0.18 -7.13
C ILE A 351 -19.57 0.11 -7.19
N LYS A 352 -20.44 -0.88 -7.00
CA LYS A 352 -21.91 -0.72 -7.04
C LYS A 352 -22.43 0.32 -6.04
N ARG A 353 -21.76 0.49 -4.90
CA ARG A 353 -22.13 1.51 -3.89
C ARG A 353 -21.86 2.95 -4.37
N LEU A 354 -21.13 3.12 -5.47
CA LEU A 354 -20.60 4.40 -5.94
C LEU A 354 -21.04 4.75 -7.38
N THR A 355 -21.82 3.89 -8.03
CA THR A 355 -22.28 4.05 -9.42
C THR A 355 -23.57 4.82 -9.56
#